data_AF-A0A812KXM2-F1
#
_entry.id   AF-A0A812KXM2-F1
#
_cell.length_a   1.000
_cell.length_b   1.000
_cell.length_c   1.000
_cell.angle_alpha   90.00
_cell.angle_beta   90.00
_cell.angle_gamma   90.00
#
_symmetry.space_group_name_H-M   'P 1'
#
loop_
_entity.id
_entity.type
_entity.pdbx_description
1 polymer ?
#
loop_
_entity_poly.entity_id
_entity_poly.type
_entity_poly.pdbx_seq_one_letter_code
_entity_poly.pdbx_strand_id
1 'polypeptide(L)'
;MAATVSVKVLSLAGEVICTLPAESSATIHGLKAQIADVRGTPVELQSLILEDHALEDKRTLAELGWHEAVEVYLVERGIDFEGHLQQLRPGVGGVRGASLPLPAEELQVVCAKARAAFLREPMLLELEAPLTVCGTLTGCQVGLLSKLFSRFGDPGQTRYLFLGNYVNRAKYMIETITTLFLYKGELPAHVFMLRGKNDSLMLSRIYGFYDEVKRRMGGSGGVKLWKHYTEVFDCMPVCALIQSKIFCVASGLSPDLTSLDQIRDLPRQEVPDEGLLCDLLWSTFEPHVLGWGCKDKDVSFNFGPDIVSGFLEKHGLQSICCSSGVVEAGYQIELDGALTILFSAADYVGEYGNLGAVLLIDQDLQQTCVQYASTD
;
A
#
# COMPACT_ATOMS: atom_id res chain seq x y z
N MET A 1 3.60 -45.89 -10.63
CA MET A 1 4.19 -44.60 -11.03
C MET A 1 3.03 -43.67 -11.32
N ALA A 2 2.97 -42.49 -10.73
CA ALA A 2 1.95 -41.51 -11.07
C ALA A 2 2.10 -41.15 -12.56
N ALA A 3 1.00 -41.18 -13.31
CA ALA A 3 1.02 -40.78 -14.71
C ALA A 3 1.36 -39.27 -14.76
N THR A 4 2.42 -38.95 -15.51
CA THR A 4 2.87 -37.57 -15.71
C THR A 4 2.34 -37.09 -17.04
N VAL A 5 1.70 -35.92 -17.02
CA VAL A 5 1.08 -35.28 -18.18
C VAL A 5 1.93 -34.08 -18.58
N SER A 6 2.16 -33.91 -19.87
CA SER A 6 2.83 -32.72 -20.40
C SER A 6 1.81 -31.61 -20.64
N VAL A 7 1.90 -30.52 -19.89
CA VAL A 7 1.01 -29.36 -20.06
C VAL A 7 1.75 -28.25 -20.77
N LYS A 8 1.28 -27.87 -21.96
CA LYS A 8 1.85 -26.78 -22.76
C LYS A 8 1.02 -25.52 -22.55
N VAL A 9 1.66 -24.47 -22.06
CA VAL A 9 1.00 -23.20 -21.71
C VAL A 9 1.26 -22.19 -22.82
N LEU A 10 0.20 -21.64 -23.38
CA LEU A 10 0.20 -20.72 -24.52
C LEU A 10 -0.25 -19.32 -24.09
N SER A 11 0.23 -18.28 -24.77
CA SER A 11 -0.39 -16.94 -24.73
C SER A 11 -1.62 -16.90 -25.63
N LEU A 12 -2.46 -15.87 -25.49
CA LEU A 12 -3.59 -15.65 -26.42
C LEU A 12 -3.15 -15.42 -27.87
N ALA A 13 -1.89 -15.03 -28.10
CA ALA A 13 -1.31 -14.93 -29.44
C ALA A 13 -0.82 -16.27 -29.99
N GLY A 14 -0.96 -17.38 -29.24
CA GLY A 14 -0.50 -18.72 -29.62
C GLY A 14 0.99 -18.97 -29.36
N GLU A 15 1.69 -18.06 -28.68
CA GLU A 15 3.11 -18.24 -28.34
C GLU A 15 3.26 -19.21 -27.17
N VAL A 16 4.25 -20.11 -27.25
CA VAL A 16 4.54 -21.04 -26.16
C VAL A 16 5.24 -20.30 -25.03
N ILE A 17 4.57 -20.20 -23.88
CA ILE A 17 5.12 -19.59 -22.67
C ILE A 17 6.05 -20.59 -21.97
N CYS A 18 5.53 -21.80 -21.70
CA CYS A 18 6.31 -22.88 -21.10
C CYS A 18 5.66 -24.24 -21.37
N THR A 19 6.38 -25.32 -21.10
CA THR A 19 5.84 -26.68 -21.09
C THR A 19 6.29 -27.35 -19.80
N LEU A 20 5.32 -27.80 -19.00
CA LEU A 20 5.53 -28.28 -17.64
C LEU A 20 5.09 -29.73 -17.53
N PRO A 21 5.92 -30.63 -16.95
CA PRO A 21 5.46 -31.94 -16.55
C PRO A 21 4.66 -31.83 -15.25
N ALA A 22 3.45 -32.37 -15.21
CA ALA A 22 2.59 -32.34 -14.03
C ALA A 22 2.00 -33.73 -13.74
N GLU A 23 2.00 -34.14 -12.48
CA GLU A 23 1.35 -35.39 -12.07
C GLU A 23 -0.17 -35.27 -12.18
N SER A 24 -0.88 -36.35 -12.50
CA SER A 24 -2.36 -36.33 -12.58
C SER A 24 -3.05 -35.85 -11.29
N SER A 25 -2.39 -35.98 -10.14
CA SER A 25 -2.84 -35.50 -8.82
C SER A 25 -2.63 -33.99 -8.59
N ALA A 26 -1.85 -33.32 -9.44
CA ALA A 26 -1.59 -31.89 -9.33
C ALA A 26 -2.88 -31.09 -9.54
N THR A 27 -3.05 -30.04 -8.75
CA THR A 27 -4.16 -29.09 -8.90
C THR A 27 -3.82 -28.00 -9.90
N ILE A 28 -4.84 -27.34 -10.44
CA ILE A 28 -4.66 -26.14 -11.28
C ILE A 28 -3.88 -25.04 -10.54
N HIS A 29 -4.14 -24.84 -9.24
CA HIS A 29 -3.32 -23.95 -8.42
C HIS A 29 -1.84 -24.37 -8.39
N GLY A 30 -1.55 -25.67 -8.25
CA GLY A 30 -0.18 -26.19 -8.27
C GLY A 30 0.50 -25.95 -9.61
N LEU A 31 -0.23 -26.09 -10.72
CA LEU A 31 0.26 -25.77 -12.06
C LEU A 31 0.54 -24.27 -12.20
N LYS A 32 -0.36 -23.39 -11.75
CA LYS A 32 -0.14 -21.94 -11.75
C LYS A 32 1.09 -21.53 -10.93
N ALA A 33 1.36 -22.21 -9.81
CA ALA A 33 2.57 -21.98 -9.02
C ALA A 33 3.85 -22.29 -9.82
N GLN A 34 3.88 -23.41 -10.54
CA GLN A 34 5.01 -23.73 -11.44
C GLN A 34 5.15 -22.71 -12.58
N ILE A 35 4.05 -22.22 -13.13
CA ILE A 35 4.06 -21.15 -14.15
C ILE A 35 4.61 -19.85 -13.54
N ALA A 36 4.25 -19.54 -12.29
CA ALA A 36 4.76 -18.36 -11.59
C ALA A 36 6.28 -18.43 -11.40
N ASP A 37 6.82 -19.61 -11.08
CA ASP A 37 8.27 -19.82 -10.95
C ASP A 37 9.03 -19.59 -12.27
N VAL A 38 8.37 -19.87 -13.41
CA VAL A 38 8.97 -19.70 -14.75
C VAL A 38 8.80 -18.28 -15.30
N ARG A 39 7.62 -17.68 -15.16
CA ARG A 39 7.24 -16.40 -15.81
C ARG A 39 7.31 -15.20 -14.85
N GLY A 40 7.30 -15.44 -13.54
CA GLY A 40 7.20 -14.40 -12.52
C GLY A 40 5.80 -13.79 -12.37
N THR A 41 4.80 -14.21 -13.14
CA THR A 41 3.40 -13.77 -12.96
C THR A 41 2.82 -14.40 -11.69
N PRO A 42 2.38 -13.63 -10.68
CA PRO A 42 1.78 -14.17 -9.46
C PRO A 42 0.57 -15.07 -9.76
N VAL A 43 0.40 -16.13 -8.97
CA VAL A 43 -0.67 -17.13 -9.15
C VAL A 43 -2.06 -16.49 -9.21
N GLU A 44 -2.27 -15.46 -8.39
CA GLU A 44 -3.53 -14.73 -8.26
C GLU A 44 -3.89 -13.98 -9.56
N LEU A 45 -2.88 -13.56 -10.33
CA LEU A 45 -3.06 -12.91 -11.62
C LEU A 45 -3.19 -13.91 -12.77
N GLN A 46 -3.06 -15.22 -12.54
CA GLN A 46 -3.15 -16.21 -13.59
C GLN A 46 -4.58 -16.78 -13.72
N SER A 47 -5.11 -16.81 -14.93
CA SER A 47 -6.26 -17.60 -15.34
C SER A 47 -5.84 -18.58 -16.43
N LEU A 48 -6.07 -19.87 -16.21
CA LEU A 48 -5.82 -20.89 -17.22
C LEU A 48 -7.14 -21.22 -17.91
N ILE A 49 -7.15 -21.18 -19.23
CA ILE A 49 -8.34 -21.40 -20.06
C ILE A 49 -8.11 -22.63 -20.95
N LEU A 50 -9.11 -23.50 -20.98
CA LEU A 50 -9.20 -24.63 -21.91
C LEU A 50 -10.61 -24.63 -22.50
N GLU A 51 -10.72 -24.73 -23.84
CA GLU A 51 -12.01 -24.77 -24.55
C GLU A 51 -12.98 -23.65 -24.12
N ASP A 52 -12.47 -22.40 -24.06
CA ASP A 52 -13.22 -21.20 -23.63
C ASP A 52 -13.72 -21.19 -22.18
N HIS A 53 -13.28 -22.15 -21.36
CA HIS A 53 -13.62 -22.23 -19.94
C HIS A 53 -12.40 -21.98 -19.05
N ALA A 54 -12.58 -21.08 -18.07
CA ALA A 54 -11.58 -20.86 -17.02
C ALA A 54 -11.53 -22.08 -16.08
N LEU A 55 -10.32 -22.55 -15.80
CA LEU A 55 -10.08 -23.72 -14.97
C LEU A 55 -10.11 -23.35 -13.48
N GLU A 56 -10.83 -24.14 -12.69
CA GLU A 56 -10.94 -23.96 -11.25
C GLU A 56 -9.68 -24.44 -10.50
N ASP A 57 -9.14 -23.58 -9.64
CA ASP A 57 -7.88 -23.80 -8.91
C ASP A 57 -7.79 -25.11 -8.11
N LYS A 58 -8.93 -25.58 -7.59
CA LYS A 58 -9.00 -26.78 -6.74
C LYS A 58 -9.05 -28.08 -7.52
N ARG A 59 -9.44 -28.04 -8.80
CA ARG A 59 -9.56 -29.25 -9.62
C ARG A 59 -8.17 -29.81 -9.92
N THR A 60 -8.09 -31.13 -9.89
CA THR A 60 -6.90 -31.88 -10.30
C THR A 60 -6.90 -32.15 -11.80
N LEU A 61 -5.73 -32.42 -12.38
CA LEU A 61 -5.62 -32.81 -13.78
C LEU A 61 -6.40 -34.11 -14.08
N ALA A 62 -6.43 -35.05 -13.13
CA ALA A 62 -7.23 -36.27 -13.21
C ALA A 62 -8.74 -35.98 -13.27
N GLU A 63 -9.25 -35.07 -12.44
CA GLU A 63 -10.66 -34.66 -12.46
C GLU A 63 -11.04 -33.90 -13.73
N LEU A 64 -10.06 -33.31 -14.41
CA LEU A 64 -10.22 -32.68 -15.72
C LEU A 64 -10.09 -33.67 -16.88
N GLY A 65 -9.80 -34.95 -16.60
CA GLY A 65 -9.64 -36.00 -17.60
C GLY A 65 -8.34 -35.89 -18.41
N TRP A 66 -7.34 -35.17 -17.92
CA TRP A 66 -6.07 -35.00 -18.62
C TRP A 66 -5.18 -36.22 -18.38
N HIS A 67 -5.11 -37.08 -19.40
CA HIS A 67 -4.30 -38.30 -19.40
C HIS A 67 -3.19 -38.28 -20.46
N GLU A 68 -3.28 -37.34 -21.40
CA GLU A 68 -2.32 -37.10 -22.49
C GLU A 68 -1.91 -35.63 -22.50
N ALA A 69 -0.98 -35.24 -23.39
CA ALA A 69 -0.53 -33.87 -23.48
C ALA A 69 -1.69 -32.90 -23.77
N VAL A 70 -1.75 -31.79 -23.03
CA VAL A 70 -2.82 -30.78 -23.12
C VAL A 70 -2.22 -29.40 -23.36
N GLU A 71 -2.87 -28.61 -24.19
CA GLU A 71 -2.57 -27.20 -24.40
C GLU A 71 -3.57 -26.32 -23.65
N VAL A 72 -3.08 -25.37 -22.86
CA VAL A 72 -3.91 -24.40 -22.13
C VAL A 72 -3.44 -22.99 -22.41
N TYR A 73 -4.35 -22.04 -22.33
CA TYR A 73 -4.05 -20.62 -22.51
C TYR A 73 -3.93 -19.92 -21.17
N LEU A 74 -2.84 -19.18 -20.97
CA LEU A 74 -2.65 -18.31 -19.83
C LEU A 74 -3.18 -16.91 -20.17
N VAL A 75 -4.13 -16.45 -19.38
CA VAL A 75 -4.67 -15.09 -19.41
C VAL A 75 -4.38 -14.42 -18.08
N GLU A 76 -3.91 -13.17 -18.12
CA GLU A 76 -3.71 -12.38 -16.91
C GLU A 76 -5.04 -11.80 -16.44
N ARG A 77 -5.39 -11.99 -15.16
CA ARG A 77 -6.62 -11.46 -14.58
C ARG A 77 -6.56 -9.94 -14.54
N GLY A 78 -7.53 -9.32 -15.19
CA GLY A 78 -7.81 -7.90 -15.03
C GLY A 78 -8.50 -7.61 -13.70
N ILE A 79 -8.60 -6.32 -13.38
CA ILE A 79 -9.46 -5.80 -12.32
C ILE A 79 -10.57 -5.04 -13.02
N ASP A 80 -11.83 -5.27 -12.65
CA ASP A 80 -12.93 -4.37 -13.01
C ASP A 80 -12.79 -3.09 -12.18
N PHE A 81 -11.89 -2.20 -12.61
CA PHE A 81 -11.48 -1.04 -11.83
C PHE A 81 -12.66 -0.14 -11.46
N GLU A 82 -13.46 0.25 -12.45
CA GLU A 82 -14.63 1.11 -12.24
C GLU A 82 -15.72 0.41 -11.42
N GLY A 83 -16.02 -0.85 -11.72
CA GLY A 83 -17.02 -1.62 -10.96
C GLY A 83 -16.61 -1.85 -9.50
N HIS A 84 -15.33 -2.09 -9.23
CA HIS A 84 -14.80 -2.22 -7.88
C HIS A 84 -14.81 -0.89 -7.14
N LEU A 85 -14.39 0.21 -7.77
CA LEU A 85 -14.47 1.53 -7.16
C LEU A 85 -15.92 1.92 -6.81
N GLN A 86 -16.88 1.64 -7.71
CA GLN A 86 -18.29 1.91 -7.46
C GLN A 86 -18.81 1.13 -6.25
N GLN A 87 -18.40 -0.13 -6.10
CA GLN A 87 -18.78 -0.98 -4.97
C GLN A 87 -18.16 -0.53 -3.64
N LEU A 88 -16.95 0.01 -3.66
CA LEU A 88 -16.23 0.50 -2.48
C LEU A 88 -16.66 1.90 -2.03
N ARG A 89 -17.43 2.64 -2.87
CA ARG A 89 -17.92 3.97 -2.51
C ARG A 89 -18.89 3.90 -1.32
N PRO A 90 -18.74 4.80 -0.32
CA PRO A 90 -19.69 4.90 0.79
C PRO A 90 -21.12 5.12 0.28
N GLY A 91 -22.05 4.25 0.68
CA GLY A 91 -23.49 4.45 0.45
C GLY A 91 -24.11 3.72 -0.75
N VAL A 92 -23.33 3.07 -1.63
CA VAL A 92 -23.89 2.30 -2.78
C VAL A 92 -24.41 0.91 -2.38
N GLY A 93 -24.05 0.41 -1.19
CA GLY A 93 -24.57 -0.82 -0.61
C GLY A 93 -24.89 -0.62 0.86
N GLY A 94 -26.02 0.03 1.15
CA GLY A 94 -26.40 0.39 2.50
C GLY A 94 -26.62 -0.80 3.42
N VAL A 95 -25.60 -1.22 4.16
CA VAL A 95 -25.75 -1.83 5.49
C VAL A 95 -24.49 -1.52 6.31
N ARG A 96 -24.69 -0.76 7.40
CA ARG A 96 -23.72 -0.64 8.49
C ARG A 96 -23.39 -2.06 9.00
N GLY A 97 -22.19 -2.56 8.73
CA GLY A 97 -21.70 -3.85 9.24
C GLY A 97 -21.82 -5.06 8.29
N ALA A 98 -22.20 -4.88 7.02
CA ALA A 98 -22.26 -5.99 6.04
C ALA A 98 -20.89 -6.48 5.52
N SER A 99 -20.93 -7.65 4.89
CA SER A 99 -19.85 -8.25 4.10
C SER A 99 -19.21 -7.21 3.18
N LEU A 100 -17.91 -7.34 2.94
CA LEU A 100 -17.27 -6.58 1.86
C LEU A 100 -18.01 -6.85 0.54
N PRO A 101 -18.16 -5.83 -0.31
CA PRO A 101 -18.83 -6.01 -1.59
C PRO A 101 -17.99 -6.86 -2.56
N LEU A 102 -16.66 -6.91 -2.35
CA LEU A 102 -15.73 -7.69 -3.16
C LEU A 102 -15.41 -9.06 -2.51
N PRO A 103 -15.41 -10.16 -3.29
CA PRO A 103 -15.00 -11.47 -2.80
C PRO A 103 -13.49 -11.52 -2.54
N ALA A 104 -13.05 -12.48 -1.70
CA ALA A 104 -11.64 -12.58 -1.27
C ALA A 104 -10.67 -12.77 -2.43
N GLU A 105 -11.09 -13.50 -3.47
CA GLU A 105 -10.30 -13.77 -4.67
C GLU A 105 -10.04 -12.48 -5.48
N GLU A 106 -11.03 -11.59 -5.58
CA GLU A 106 -10.84 -10.28 -6.22
C GLU A 106 -9.91 -9.38 -5.39
N LEU A 107 -10.04 -9.39 -4.07
CA LEU A 107 -9.13 -8.65 -3.19
C LEU A 107 -7.68 -9.16 -3.27
N GLN A 108 -7.48 -10.46 -3.50
CA GLN A 108 -6.16 -11.04 -3.76
C GLN A 108 -5.57 -10.52 -5.08
N VAL A 109 -6.37 -10.45 -6.14
CA VAL A 109 -5.95 -9.85 -7.43
C VAL A 109 -5.55 -8.37 -7.23
N VAL A 110 -6.34 -7.60 -6.47
CA VAL A 110 -6.01 -6.19 -6.14
C VAL A 110 -4.66 -6.10 -5.41
N CYS A 111 -4.45 -6.94 -4.40
CA CYS A 111 -3.17 -7.00 -3.67
C CYS A 111 -2.01 -7.35 -4.62
N ALA A 112 -2.17 -8.37 -5.47
CA ALA A 112 -1.14 -8.80 -6.41
C ALA A 112 -0.76 -7.70 -7.41
N LYS A 113 -1.75 -6.96 -7.94
CA LYS A 113 -1.49 -5.81 -8.83
C LYS A 113 -0.79 -4.66 -8.12
N ALA A 114 -1.23 -4.28 -6.93
CA ALA A 114 -0.57 -3.23 -6.14
C ALA A 114 0.87 -3.62 -5.79
N ARG A 115 1.09 -4.86 -5.35
CA ARG A 115 2.44 -5.42 -5.11
C ARG A 115 3.32 -5.34 -6.34
N ALA A 116 2.82 -5.77 -7.50
CA ALA A 116 3.56 -5.70 -8.75
C ALA A 116 3.89 -4.26 -9.19
N ALA A 117 3.04 -3.27 -8.84
CA ALA A 117 3.34 -1.86 -9.05
C ALA A 117 4.45 -1.37 -8.11
N PHE A 118 4.36 -1.66 -6.81
CA PHE A 118 5.38 -1.24 -5.84
C PHE A 118 6.76 -1.87 -6.09
N LEU A 119 6.82 -3.13 -6.52
CA LEU A 119 8.09 -3.81 -6.84
C LEU A 119 8.82 -3.21 -8.05
N ARG A 120 8.11 -2.49 -8.93
CA ARG A 120 8.69 -1.76 -10.06
C ARG A 120 9.22 -0.38 -9.69
N GLU A 121 8.87 0.11 -8.51
CA GLU A 121 9.32 1.40 -8.00
C GLU A 121 10.59 1.24 -7.15
N PRO A 122 11.36 2.30 -6.92
CA PRO A 122 12.42 2.30 -5.91
C PRO A 122 11.84 2.41 -4.48
N MET A 123 12.67 2.15 -3.46
CA MET A 123 12.30 2.37 -2.05
C MET A 123 12.27 3.86 -1.67
N LEU A 124 13.07 4.67 -2.35
CA LEU A 124 13.01 6.13 -2.35
C LEU A 124 12.40 6.60 -3.68
N LEU A 125 11.15 7.03 -3.65
CA LEU A 125 10.46 7.54 -4.84
C LEU A 125 11.06 8.89 -5.25
N GLU A 126 11.24 9.11 -6.55
CA GLU A 126 11.62 10.41 -7.10
C GLU A 126 10.45 10.96 -7.90
N LEU A 127 9.87 12.06 -7.44
CA LEU A 127 8.57 12.55 -7.92
C LEU A 127 8.68 13.99 -8.42
N GLU A 128 7.90 14.33 -9.43
CA GLU A 128 7.73 15.72 -9.89
C GLU A 128 6.49 16.35 -9.26
N ALA A 129 6.47 17.68 -9.15
CA ALA A 129 5.26 18.44 -8.83
C ALA A 129 4.46 18.73 -10.13
N PRO A 130 3.15 19.03 -10.08
CA PRO A 130 2.33 19.23 -8.88
C PRO A 130 1.90 17.92 -8.22
N LEU A 131 1.69 17.97 -6.90
CA LEU A 131 1.27 16.85 -6.05
C LEU A 131 0.33 17.32 -4.94
N THR A 132 -0.68 16.50 -4.66
CA THR A 132 -1.46 16.58 -3.42
C THR A 132 -0.93 15.54 -2.44
N VAL A 133 -0.33 15.99 -1.34
CA VAL A 133 0.24 15.13 -0.31
C VAL A 133 -0.79 14.93 0.82
N CYS A 134 -1.02 13.68 1.19
CA CYS A 134 -1.93 13.26 2.25
C CYS A 134 -1.14 12.60 3.38
N GLY A 135 -1.40 13.01 4.62
CA GLY A 135 -0.83 12.41 5.83
C GLY A 135 -1.52 11.10 6.23
N THR A 136 -1.48 10.80 7.54
CA THR A 136 -2.05 9.56 8.11
C THR A 136 -3.55 9.45 7.84
N LEU A 137 -4.00 8.25 7.47
CA LEU A 137 -5.40 7.87 7.29
C LEU A 137 -5.90 6.85 8.35
N THR A 138 -5.02 6.27 9.18
CA THR A 138 -5.38 5.43 10.33
C THR A 138 -6.44 6.14 11.17
N GLY A 139 -7.44 5.38 11.63
CA GLY A 139 -8.56 5.93 12.41
C GLY A 139 -9.50 6.84 11.62
N CYS A 140 -9.41 6.91 10.28
CA CYS A 140 -10.29 7.75 9.48
C CYS A 140 -11.76 7.31 9.53
N GLN A 141 -12.63 8.28 9.30
CA GLN A 141 -14.06 8.03 9.08
C GLN A 141 -14.32 7.46 7.68
N VAL A 142 -15.48 6.82 7.54
CA VAL A 142 -15.95 6.26 6.27
C VAL A 142 -16.04 7.35 5.21
N GLY A 143 -15.48 7.09 4.03
CA GLY A 143 -15.60 7.98 2.88
C GLY A 143 -14.62 9.14 2.84
N LEU A 144 -13.64 9.18 3.75
CA LEU A 144 -12.58 10.20 3.70
C LEU A 144 -11.93 10.29 2.31
N LEU A 145 -11.58 9.15 1.70
CA LEU A 145 -11.00 9.15 0.35
C LEU A 145 -11.94 9.75 -0.69
N SER A 146 -13.23 9.41 -0.65
CA SER A 146 -14.21 9.98 -1.56
C SER A 146 -14.32 11.50 -1.40
N LYS A 147 -14.29 12.00 -0.16
CA LYS A 147 -14.29 13.44 0.13
C LYS A 147 -13.03 14.13 -0.40
N LEU A 148 -11.85 13.53 -0.16
CA LEU A 148 -10.57 14.04 -0.66
C LEU A 148 -10.57 14.13 -2.19
N PHE A 149 -10.99 13.08 -2.90
CA PHE A 149 -11.01 13.08 -4.36
C PHE A 149 -12.07 14.04 -4.92
N SER A 150 -13.24 14.14 -4.28
CA SER A 150 -14.26 15.12 -4.68
C SER A 150 -13.78 16.56 -4.53
N ARG A 151 -12.95 16.84 -3.51
CA ARG A 151 -12.45 18.19 -3.21
C ARG A 151 -11.20 18.58 -3.98
N PHE A 152 -10.29 17.63 -4.21
CA PHE A 152 -8.96 17.90 -4.77
C PHE A 152 -8.74 17.28 -6.16
N GLY A 153 -9.75 16.61 -6.72
CA GLY A 153 -9.74 15.98 -8.04
C GLY A 153 -9.56 14.46 -7.96
N ASP A 154 -10.20 13.73 -8.88
CA ASP A 154 -10.04 12.29 -8.92
C ASP A 154 -8.60 11.89 -9.33
N PRO A 155 -8.05 10.79 -8.78
CA PRO A 155 -6.78 10.26 -9.25
C PRO A 155 -6.82 9.96 -10.76
N GLY A 156 -5.79 10.41 -11.47
CA GLY A 156 -5.75 10.44 -12.94
C GLY A 156 -5.90 11.86 -13.51
N GLN A 157 -6.57 12.75 -12.77
CA GLN A 157 -6.52 14.20 -13.01
C GLN A 157 -5.53 14.86 -12.05
N THR A 158 -5.58 14.44 -10.78
CA THR A 158 -4.68 14.89 -9.72
C THR A 158 -3.70 13.77 -9.38
N ARG A 159 -2.44 14.14 -9.12
CA ARG A 159 -1.40 13.22 -8.64
C ARG A 159 -1.32 13.31 -7.11
N TYR A 160 -1.30 12.16 -6.45
CA TYR A 160 -1.33 12.03 -5.01
C TYR A 160 -0.11 11.33 -4.46
N LEU A 161 0.41 11.83 -3.34
CA LEU A 161 1.37 11.12 -2.48
C LEU A 161 0.74 10.90 -1.11
N PHE A 162 0.60 9.65 -0.68
CA PHE A 162 0.13 9.32 0.65
C PHE A 162 1.30 8.90 1.55
N LEU A 163 1.42 9.49 2.74
CA LEU A 163 2.55 9.30 3.67
C LEU A 163 2.42 8.07 4.59
N GLY A 164 1.58 7.10 4.25
CA GLY A 164 1.41 5.88 5.04
C GLY A 164 0.37 5.98 6.16
N ASN A 165 0.33 4.92 6.97
CA ASN A 165 -0.64 4.69 8.04
C ASN A 165 -2.07 4.67 7.49
N TYR A 166 -2.42 3.60 6.77
CA TYR A 166 -3.72 3.45 6.11
C TYR A 166 -4.72 2.66 6.93
N VAL A 167 -4.22 1.68 7.67
CA VAL A 167 -5.04 0.73 8.44
C VAL A 167 -4.92 0.99 9.93
N ASN A 168 -5.61 0.17 10.71
CA ASN A 168 -5.75 0.21 12.16
C ASN A 168 -6.67 1.31 12.71
N ARG A 169 -7.25 1.01 13.89
CA ARG A 169 -8.04 1.94 14.72
C ARG A 169 -9.22 2.63 14.02
N ALA A 170 -9.61 2.16 12.83
CA ALA A 170 -10.75 2.67 12.06
C ALA A 170 -11.80 1.58 11.88
N LYS A 171 -12.95 1.98 11.31
CA LYS A 171 -13.91 1.08 10.70
C LYS A 171 -13.70 1.15 9.18
N TYR A 172 -13.98 0.07 8.45
CA TYR A 172 -13.89 0.05 6.98
C TYR A 172 -12.45 0.26 6.47
N MET A 173 -11.49 -0.32 7.19
CA MET A 173 -10.06 -0.24 6.83
C MET A 173 -9.81 -0.96 5.50
N ILE A 174 -10.55 -2.04 5.24
CA ILE A 174 -10.40 -2.84 4.03
C ILE A 174 -10.79 -2.03 2.81
N GLU A 175 -11.92 -1.30 2.84
CA GLU A 175 -12.33 -0.42 1.76
C GLU A 175 -11.31 0.68 1.48
N THR A 176 -10.76 1.28 2.56
CA THR A 176 -9.77 2.36 2.46
C THR A 176 -8.52 1.87 1.74
N ILE A 177 -7.89 0.80 2.23
CA ILE A 177 -6.65 0.28 1.63
C ILE A 177 -6.89 -0.34 0.25
N THR A 178 -8.02 -1.03 0.04
CA THR A 178 -8.37 -1.60 -1.28
C THR A 178 -8.54 -0.52 -2.33
N THR A 179 -9.21 0.59 -2.00
CA THR A 179 -9.39 1.72 -2.91
C THR A 179 -8.04 2.29 -3.35
N LEU A 180 -7.11 2.48 -2.41
CA LEU A 180 -5.78 2.98 -2.74
C LEU A 180 -4.97 1.97 -3.55
N PHE A 181 -5.08 0.67 -3.26
CA PHE A 181 -4.42 -0.39 -4.03
C PHE A 181 -4.97 -0.54 -5.45
N LEU A 182 -6.28 -0.35 -5.65
CA LEU A 182 -6.88 -0.29 -6.98
C LEU A 182 -6.25 0.85 -7.79
N TYR A 183 -6.24 2.06 -7.23
CA TYR A 183 -5.59 3.20 -7.90
C TYR A 183 -4.10 2.98 -8.12
N LYS A 184 -3.40 2.35 -7.18
CA LYS A 184 -1.97 2.06 -7.33
C LYS A 184 -1.70 1.09 -8.46
N GLY A 185 -2.49 0.03 -8.56
CA GLY A 185 -2.35 -1.00 -9.59
C GLY A 185 -2.68 -0.49 -11.00
N GLU A 186 -3.68 0.39 -11.12
CA GLU A 186 -4.18 0.88 -12.41
C GLU A 186 -3.57 2.23 -12.83
N LEU A 187 -3.29 3.14 -11.89
CA LEU A 187 -2.74 4.47 -12.13
C LEU A 187 -1.43 4.73 -11.34
N PRO A 188 -0.38 3.89 -11.49
CA PRO A 188 0.86 3.99 -10.70
C PRO A 188 1.61 5.32 -10.87
N ALA A 189 1.44 6.01 -12.01
CA ALA A 189 2.03 7.33 -12.25
C ALA A 189 1.29 8.51 -11.58
N HIS A 190 0.09 8.24 -11.03
CA HIS A 190 -0.75 9.25 -10.37
C HIS A 190 -0.94 9.00 -8.88
N VAL A 191 -0.79 7.77 -8.40
CA VAL A 191 -0.94 7.45 -6.97
C VAL A 191 0.34 6.83 -6.43
N PHE A 192 1.00 7.60 -5.56
CA PHE A 192 2.20 7.21 -4.82
C PHE A 192 1.84 6.97 -3.36
N MET A 193 2.39 5.91 -2.78
CA MET A 193 2.06 5.49 -1.42
C MET A 193 3.35 5.09 -0.70
N LEU A 194 3.57 5.69 0.46
CA LEU A 194 4.65 5.34 1.37
C LEU A 194 4.14 4.39 2.45
N ARG A 195 5.02 3.55 2.97
CA ARG A 195 4.73 2.69 4.12
C ARG A 195 4.71 3.53 5.39
N GLY A 196 3.70 3.34 6.24
CA GLY A 196 3.70 3.82 7.63
C GLY A 196 3.85 2.66 8.62
N LYS A 197 4.09 2.97 9.90
CA LYS A 197 4.22 1.94 10.95
C LYS A 197 2.99 1.04 11.09
N ASN A 198 1.79 1.58 10.87
CA ASN A 198 0.54 0.81 10.95
C ASN A 198 0.41 -0.23 9.83
N ASP A 199 1.13 -0.03 8.73
CA ASP A 199 1.14 -0.88 7.54
C ASP A 199 2.26 -1.93 7.71
N SER A 200 2.15 -2.72 8.78
CA SER A 200 3.10 -3.77 9.17
C SER A 200 2.36 -5.00 9.65
N LEU A 201 3.00 -6.17 9.58
CA LEU A 201 2.44 -7.42 10.10
C LEU A 201 2.11 -7.27 11.59
N MET A 202 3.04 -6.72 12.38
CA MET A 202 2.91 -6.63 13.83
C MET A 202 1.76 -5.71 14.25
N LEU A 203 1.72 -4.45 13.78
CA LEU A 203 0.67 -3.52 14.20
C LEU A 203 -0.70 -3.88 13.65
N SER A 204 -0.76 -4.34 12.40
CA SER A 204 -2.02 -4.75 11.78
C SER A 204 -2.68 -5.94 12.49
N ARG A 205 -1.87 -6.77 13.17
CA ARG A 205 -2.35 -7.89 13.98
C ARG A 205 -3.11 -7.46 15.23
N ILE A 206 -2.66 -6.40 15.89
CA ILE A 206 -3.12 -6.02 17.24
C ILE A 206 -4.03 -4.79 17.27
N TYR A 207 -4.01 -3.94 16.24
CA TYR A 207 -4.79 -2.70 16.21
C TYR A 207 -6.00 -2.75 15.27
N GLY A 208 -6.50 -3.96 14.99
CA GLY A 208 -7.85 -4.20 14.48
C GLY A 208 -7.95 -4.59 13.01
N PHE A 209 -6.92 -4.36 12.18
CA PHE A 209 -7.00 -4.71 10.76
C PHE A 209 -7.17 -6.23 10.54
N TYR A 210 -6.36 -7.05 11.22
CA TYR A 210 -6.49 -8.50 11.19
C TYR A 210 -7.90 -8.97 11.58
N ASP A 211 -8.45 -8.43 12.66
CA ASP A 211 -9.77 -8.81 13.15
C ASP A 211 -10.88 -8.40 12.18
N GLU A 212 -10.76 -7.23 11.54
CA GLU A 212 -11.70 -6.81 10.50
C GLU A 212 -11.68 -7.77 9.32
N VAL A 213 -10.50 -8.08 8.77
CA VAL A 213 -10.34 -8.96 7.61
C VAL A 213 -10.85 -10.36 7.92
N LYS A 214 -10.43 -10.94 9.04
CA LYS A 214 -10.87 -12.28 9.48
C LYS A 214 -12.39 -12.35 9.66
N ARG A 215 -12.98 -11.33 10.26
CA ARG A 215 -14.43 -11.30 10.53
C ARG A 215 -15.24 -11.13 9.24
N ARG A 216 -14.83 -10.26 8.33
CA ARG A 216 -15.61 -9.92 7.12
C ARG A 216 -15.42 -10.88 5.96
N MET A 217 -14.26 -11.53 5.87
CA MET A 217 -13.90 -12.43 4.75
C MET A 217 -13.98 -13.93 5.11
N GLY A 218 -14.55 -14.23 6.29
CA GLY A 218 -14.65 -15.60 6.81
C GLY A 218 -13.35 -16.11 7.42
N GLY A 219 -13.46 -17.08 8.33
CA GLY A 219 -12.39 -17.54 9.22
C GLY A 219 -11.01 -17.73 8.55
N SER A 220 -10.78 -18.88 7.90
CA SER A 220 -9.47 -19.19 7.30
C SER A 220 -9.17 -18.37 6.04
N GLY A 221 -10.20 -18.01 5.25
CA GLY A 221 -10.05 -17.19 4.04
C GLY A 221 -9.58 -15.76 4.35
N GLY A 222 -10.16 -15.12 5.36
CA GLY A 222 -9.75 -13.80 5.81
C GLY A 222 -8.35 -13.77 6.42
N VAL A 223 -7.94 -14.81 7.15
CA VAL A 223 -6.55 -14.91 7.63
C VAL A 223 -5.56 -14.96 6.46
N LYS A 224 -5.88 -15.71 5.39
CA LYS A 224 -5.05 -15.72 4.18
C LYS A 224 -5.02 -14.36 3.52
N LEU A 225 -6.17 -13.70 3.34
CA LEU A 225 -6.22 -12.39 2.71
C LEU A 225 -5.45 -11.33 3.51
N TRP A 226 -5.53 -11.33 4.85
CA TRP A 226 -4.74 -10.43 5.69
C TRP A 226 -3.23 -10.59 5.43
N LYS A 227 -2.74 -11.82 5.26
CA LYS A 227 -1.35 -12.06 4.89
C LYS A 227 -0.98 -11.45 3.54
N HIS A 228 -1.87 -11.51 2.55
CA HIS A 228 -1.64 -10.86 1.26
C HIS A 228 -1.50 -9.34 1.43
N TYR A 229 -2.34 -8.70 2.25
CA TYR A 229 -2.18 -7.27 2.56
C TYR A 229 -0.82 -6.97 3.19
N THR A 230 -0.39 -7.76 4.17
CA THR A 230 0.90 -7.53 4.84
C THR A 230 2.09 -7.75 3.92
N GLU A 231 2.02 -8.73 3.02
CA GLU A 231 3.04 -8.94 1.98
C GLU A 231 3.11 -7.77 0.98
N VAL A 232 1.97 -7.12 0.70
CA VAL A 232 1.97 -5.87 -0.10
C VAL A 232 2.63 -4.76 0.69
N PHE A 233 2.35 -4.62 1.99
CA PHE A 233 2.98 -3.60 2.83
C PHE A 233 4.50 -3.73 2.88
N ASP A 234 5.03 -4.95 2.94
CA ASP A 234 6.47 -5.23 2.90
C ASP A 234 7.14 -4.74 1.61
N CYS A 235 6.34 -4.65 0.54
CA CYS A 235 6.80 -4.19 -0.75
C CYS A 235 6.67 -2.68 -0.93
N MET A 236 6.20 -1.89 0.03
CA MET A 236 5.94 -0.46 -0.18
C MET A 236 7.22 0.40 -0.07
N PRO A 237 7.39 1.45 -0.90
CA PRO A 237 8.40 2.49 -0.70
C PRO A 237 8.25 3.17 0.66
N VAL A 238 9.32 3.74 1.20
CA VAL A 238 9.33 4.30 2.57
C VAL A 238 9.55 5.81 2.61
N CYS A 239 10.15 6.36 1.55
CA CYS A 239 10.35 7.79 1.40
C CYS A 239 10.06 8.23 -0.04
N ALA A 240 9.81 9.52 -0.21
CA ALA A 240 9.78 10.17 -1.52
C ALA A 240 10.61 11.46 -1.50
N LEU A 241 11.08 11.86 -2.67
CA LEU A 241 11.83 13.07 -2.90
C LEU A 241 11.15 13.83 -4.05
N ILE A 242 10.50 14.96 -3.73
CA ILE A 242 9.78 15.77 -4.71
C ILE A 242 10.74 16.82 -5.28
N GLN A 243 10.95 16.78 -6.60
CA GLN A 243 11.90 17.60 -7.37
C GLN A 243 13.27 17.78 -6.72
N SER A 244 13.79 16.74 -6.04
CA SER A 244 15.07 16.81 -5.31
C SER A 244 15.14 17.91 -4.24
N LYS A 245 14.00 18.37 -3.71
CA LYS A 245 13.92 19.49 -2.76
C LYS A 245 13.09 19.21 -1.53
N ILE A 246 12.00 18.45 -1.63
CA ILE A 246 11.14 18.14 -0.49
C ILE A 246 11.26 16.65 -0.17
N PHE A 247 11.74 16.33 1.04
CA PHE A 247 11.85 14.96 1.51
C PHE A 247 10.59 14.54 2.25
N CYS A 248 9.93 13.50 1.77
CA CYS A 248 8.70 12.97 2.33
C CYS A 248 8.95 11.62 3.01
N VAL A 249 8.48 11.47 4.24
CA VAL A 249 8.64 10.24 5.03
C VAL A 249 7.43 10.03 5.92
N ALA A 250 7.08 8.79 6.23
CA ALA A 250 5.90 8.54 7.07
C ALA A 250 6.04 9.12 8.47
N SER A 251 7.19 8.97 9.14
CA SER A 251 7.38 9.48 10.51
C SER A 251 8.49 10.52 10.60
N GLY A 252 9.75 10.14 10.38
CA GLY A 252 10.86 11.05 10.61
C GLY A 252 12.21 10.54 10.14
N LEU A 253 13.27 11.02 10.77
CA LEU A 253 14.65 10.74 10.39
C LEU A 253 15.25 9.56 11.19
N SER A 254 16.44 9.11 10.80
CA SER A 254 17.22 8.09 11.51
C SER A 254 18.66 8.56 11.76
N PRO A 255 19.28 8.21 12.91
CA PRO A 255 20.72 8.43 13.11
C PRO A 255 21.58 7.64 12.12
N ASP A 256 21.05 6.52 11.60
CA ASP A 256 21.73 5.69 10.60
C ASP A 256 21.62 6.26 9.18
N LEU A 257 20.75 7.27 8.96
CA LEU A 257 20.55 7.89 7.65
C LEU A 257 21.62 8.94 7.38
N THR A 258 22.69 8.53 6.70
CA THR A 258 23.79 9.40 6.30
C THR A 258 23.80 9.71 4.80
N SER A 259 23.22 8.85 3.97
CA SER A 259 23.01 9.04 2.53
C SER A 259 21.62 8.58 2.15
N LEU A 260 20.98 9.29 1.21
CA LEU A 260 19.70 8.88 0.63
C LEU A 260 19.81 7.55 -0.14
N ASP A 261 21.01 7.16 -0.58
CA ASP A 261 21.25 5.85 -1.21
C ASP A 261 20.97 4.69 -0.26
N GLN A 262 21.16 4.88 1.05
CA GLN A 262 20.81 3.86 2.04
C GLN A 262 19.32 3.52 1.99
N ILE A 263 18.45 4.49 1.66
CA ILE A 263 17.02 4.26 1.48
C ILE A 263 16.76 3.51 0.17
N ARG A 264 17.48 3.83 -0.91
CA ARG A 264 17.37 3.14 -2.21
C ARG A 264 17.72 1.66 -2.09
N ASP A 265 18.72 1.35 -1.27
CA ASP A 265 19.24 0.00 -1.05
C ASP A 265 18.50 -0.78 0.06
N LEU A 266 17.51 -0.17 0.73
CA LEU A 266 16.75 -0.87 1.77
C LEU A 266 16.07 -2.12 1.20
N PRO A 267 16.21 -3.29 1.83
CA PRO A 267 15.46 -4.46 1.43
C PRO A 267 13.96 -4.24 1.70
N ARG A 268 13.12 -4.72 0.78
CA ARG A 268 11.67 -4.83 0.96
C ARG A 268 11.37 -6.01 1.88
N GLN A 269 11.12 -5.74 3.17
CA GLN A 269 10.95 -6.73 4.23
C GLN A 269 9.97 -6.23 5.30
N GLU A 270 9.56 -7.11 6.23
CA GLU A 270 8.82 -6.69 7.43
C GLU A 270 9.65 -5.72 8.27
N VAL A 271 8.97 -4.79 8.96
CA VAL A 271 9.61 -3.74 9.75
C VAL A 271 10.41 -4.37 10.90
N PRO A 272 11.73 -4.16 10.99
CA PRO A 272 12.54 -4.63 12.11
C PRO A 272 12.26 -3.82 13.38
N ASP A 273 12.67 -4.35 14.53
CA ASP A 273 12.51 -3.66 15.82
C ASP A 273 13.45 -2.44 15.94
N GLU A 274 14.54 -2.39 15.18
CA GLU A 274 15.55 -1.32 15.20
C GLU A 274 16.17 -1.04 13.82
N GLY A 275 16.95 0.04 13.74
CA GLY A 275 17.70 0.46 12.54
C GLY A 275 16.91 1.34 11.58
N LEU A 276 17.54 1.69 10.46
CA LEU A 276 17.05 2.68 9.50
C LEU A 276 15.56 2.54 9.11
N LEU A 277 15.12 1.33 8.73
CA LEU A 277 13.72 1.11 8.35
C LEU A 277 12.75 1.34 9.52
N CYS A 278 13.11 0.89 10.73
CA CYS A 278 12.32 1.15 11.93
C CYS A 278 12.21 2.66 12.16
N ASP A 279 13.34 3.36 12.12
CA ASP A 279 13.39 4.78 12.45
C ASP A 279 12.59 5.67 11.50
N LEU A 280 12.66 5.44 10.20
CA LEU A 280 11.87 6.17 9.20
C LEU A 280 10.36 6.08 9.47
N LEU A 281 9.90 4.99 10.09
CA LEU A 281 8.49 4.72 10.38
C LEU A 281 8.07 5.08 11.81
N TRP A 282 9.02 5.26 12.74
CA TRP A 282 8.74 5.38 14.16
C TRP A 282 9.31 6.60 14.87
N SER A 283 10.36 7.24 14.33
CA SER A 283 11.00 8.39 14.98
C SER A 283 10.06 9.58 15.04
N THR A 284 10.27 10.48 15.99
CA THR A 284 9.35 11.61 16.22
C THR A 284 10.12 12.88 16.45
N PHE A 285 9.68 13.96 15.79
CA PHE A 285 10.24 15.27 16.01
C PHE A 285 9.82 15.79 17.39
N GLU A 286 10.78 16.30 18.16
CA GLU A 286 10.52 16.91 19.47
C GLU A 286 11.22 18.28 19.54
N PRO A 287 10.47 19.40 19.61
CA PRO A 287 11.04 20.74 19.49
C PRO A 287 11.96 21.13 20.65
N HIS A 288 11.87 20.41 21.77
CA HIS A 288 12.65 20.69 23.00
C HIS A 288 13.82 19.71 23.20
N VAL A 289 14.04 18.79 22.27
CA VAL A 289 15.18 17.86 22.28
C VAL A 289 16.31 18.45 21.45
N LEU A 290 17.55 18.31 21.91
CA LEU A 290 18.75 18.60 21.13
C LEU A 290 19.35 17.27 20.65
N GLY A 291 19.65 17.17 19.36
CA GLY A 291 20.19 15.95 18.77
C GLY A 291 19.16 14.82 18.75
N TRP A 292 19.63 13.61 19.10
CA TRP A 292 18.80 12.41 19.23
C TRP A 292 18.45 12.17 20.71
N GLY A 293 17.17 11.98 21.00
CA GLY A 293 16.65 11.67 22.34
C GLY A 293 16.07 10.26 22.42
N CYS A 294 16.09 9.67 23.62
CA CYS A 294 15.37 8.43 23.90
C CYS A 294 13.86 8.66 23.93
N LYS A 295 13.09 7.63 23.56
CA LYS A 295 11.63 7.67 23.54
C LYS A 295 11.06 6.78 24.64
N ASP A 296 10.02 7.26 25.33
CA ASP A 296 9.40 6.55 26.47
C ASP A 296 8.73 5.20 26.11
N LYS A 297 8.55 4.91 24.82
CA LYS A 297 7.87 3.70 24.30
C LYS A 297 8.80 2.73 23.56
N ASP A 298 10.10 2.80 23.84
CA ASP A 298 11.18 1.88 23.45
C ASP A 298 11.46 1.65 21.96
N VAL A 299 10.61 2.15 21.03
CA VAL A 299 10.83 1.98 19.58
C VAL A 299 11.30 3.29 18.95
N SER A 300 12.51 3.26 18.39
CA SER A 300 13.18 4.39 17.71
C SER A 300 13.49 5.59 18.62
N PHE A 301 13.74 6.75 18.03
CA PHE A 301 14.29 7.95 18.65
C PHE A 301 13.36 9.16 18.52
N ASN A 302 13.56 10.11 19.42
CA ASN A 302 13.16 11.49 19.23
C ASN A 302 14.29 12.26 18.55
N PHE A 303 13.98 13.26 17.72
CA PHE A 303 14.99 14.10 17.08
C PHE A 303 14.64 15.59 17.15
N GLY A 304 15.67 16.40 17.33
CA GLY A 304 15.56 17.84 17.54
C GLY A 304 15.63 18.72 16.28
N PRO A 305 15.43 20.03 16.44
CA PRO A 305 15.60 21.04 15.39
C PRO A 305 16.94 21.02 14.66
N ASP A 306 18.02 20.73 15.38
CA ASP A 306 19.39 20.66 14.86
C ASP A 306 19.58 19.50 13.90
N ILE A 307 18.92 18.36 14.17
CA ILE A 307 18.94 17.20 13.27
C ILE A 307 18.22 17.52 11.95
N VAL A 308 17.06 18.18 12.02
CA VAL A 308 16.32 18.60 10.81
C VAL A 308 17.17 19.56 9.97
N SER A 309 17.71 20.59 10.61
CA SER A 309 18.49 21.64 9.93
C SER A 309 19.74 21.03 9.28
N GLY A 310 20.49 20.20 10.02
CA GLY A 310 21.69 19.53 9.51
C GLY A 310 21.38 18.55 8.37
N PHE A 311 20.26 17.82 8.43
CA PHE A 311 19.83 16.94 7.36
C PHE A 311 19.51 17.71 6.07
N LEU A 312 18.73 18.79 6.18
CA LEU A 312 18.37 19.62 5.03
C LEU A 312 19.59 20.25 4.37
N GLU A 313 20.50 20.84 5.16
CA GLU A 313 21.73 21.44 4.66
C GLU A 313 22.61 20.39 3.96
N LYS A 314 22.86 19.26 4.62
CA LYS A 314 23.70 18.18 4.10
C LYS A 314 23.23 17.64 2.75
N HIS A 315 21.92 17.55 2.56
CA HIS A 315 21.32 16.98 1.35
C HIS A 315 20.82 18.05 0.35
N GLY A 316 21.01 19.35 0.63
CA GLY A 316 20.60 20.44 -0.27
C GLY A 316 19.07 20.53 -0.47
N LEU A 317 18.31 20.17 0.56
CA LEU A 317 16.85 20.11 0.59
C LEU A 317 16.24 21.40 1.15
N GLN A 318 14.98 21.66 0.82
CA GLN A 318 14.22 22.82 1.29
C GLN A 318 13.39 22.50 2.53
N SER A 319 12.70 21.35 2.53
CA SER A 319 11.84 20.97 3.64
C SER A 319 11.65 19.46 3.75
N ILE A 320 11.18 19.04 4.92
CA ILE A 320 10.69 17.70 5.20
C ILE A 320 9.17 17.76 5.33
N CYS A 321 8.46 16.79 4.75
CA CYS A 321 7.04 16.57 4.99
C CYS A 321 6.83 15.17 5.58
N CYS A 322 6.24 15.09 6.77
CA CYS A 322 6.01 13.82 7.43
C CYS A 322 4.64 13.72 8.12
N SER A 323 4.37 12.57 8.72
CA SER A 323 3.09 12.23 9.34
C SER A 323 3.32 11.63 10.73
N SER A 324 3.89 12.43 11.64
CA SER A 324 4.20 12.01 13.01
C SER A 324 3.11 12.41 14.02
N GLY A 325 2.09 11.57 14.15
CA GLY A 325 1.07 11.72 15.20
C GLY A 325 -0.08 12.67 14.85
N VAL A 326 -1.07 12.74 15.74
CA VAL A 326 -2.28 13.56 15.55
C VAL A 326 -1.95 15.01 15.86
N VAL A 327 -2.34 15.90 14.96
CA VAL A 327 -2.24 17.36 15.13
C VAL A 327 -3.64 17.97 15.07
N GLU A 328 -3.96 18.85 16.03
CA GLU A 328 -5.31 19.40 16.21
C GLU A 328 -5.83 20.09 14.93
N ALA A 329 -4.95 20.83 14.26
CA ALA A 329 -5.27 21.59 13.05
C ALA A 329 -5.11 20.77 11.76
N GLY A 330 -4.85 19.47 11.83
CA GLY A 330 -4.57 18.61 10.67
C GLY A 330 -3.16 18.80 10.05
N TYR A 331 -2.47 19.89 10.37
CA TYR A 331 -1.06 20.08 10.05
C TYR A 331 -0.35 20.92 11.12
N GLN A 332 0.97 20.86 11.15
CA GLN A 332 1.84 21.70 11.97
C GLN A 332 3.10 22.03 11.17
N ILE A 333 3.44 23.32 11.08
CA ILE A 333 4.65 23.80 10.40
C ILE A 333 5.65 24.20 11.47
N GLU A 334 6.83 23.63 11.39
CA GLU A 334 7.93 23.81 12.31
C GLU A 334 9.14 24.42 11.60
N LEU A 335 10.02 25.06 12.38
CA LEU A 335 11.32 25.53 11.91
C LEU A 335 11.23 26.42 10.65
N ASP A 336 10.34 27.42 10.70
CA ASP A 336 10.12 28.39 9.62
C ASP A 336 9.82 27.74 8.25
N GLY A 337 9.11 26.61 8.25
CA GLY A 337 8.72 25.89 7.03
C GLY A 337 9.65 24.74 6.65
N ALA A 338 10.73 24.51 7.40
CA ALA A 338 11.66 23.42 7.14
C ALA A 338 11.07 22.03 7.45
N LEU A 339 10.05 21.94 8.32
CA LEU A 339 9.35 20.70 8.63
C LEU A 339 7.83 20.91 8.63
N THR A 340 7.11 20.10 7.86
CA THR A 340 5.64 20.05 7.85
C THR A 340 5.18 18.68 8.35
N ILE A 341 4.48 18.64 9.48
CA ILE A 341 3.82 17.45 10.01
C ILE A 341 2.35 17.48 9.56
N LEU A 342 1.87 16.41 8.92
CA LEU A 342 0.58 16.35 8.24
C LEU A 342 -0.27 15.17 8.74
N PHE A 343 -1.54 15.41 9.00
CA PHE A 343 -2.51 14.42 9.44
C PHE A 343 -3.84 14.60 8.69
N SER A 344 -4.26 13.58 7.93
CA SER A 344 -5.41 13.70 7.03
C SER A 344 -6.69 13.03 7.57
N ALA A 345 -6.60 12.22 8.62
CA ALA A 345 -7.78 11.68 9.30
C ALA A 345 -8.42 12.76 10.20
N ALA A 346 -9.43 13.47 9.68
CA ALA A 346 -10.25 14.37 10.47
C ALA A 346 -11.08 13.59 11.51
N ASP A 347 -11.21 14.15 12.71
CA ASP A 347 -11.86 13.54 13.87
C ASP A 347 -11.37 12.11 14.11
N TYR A 348 -10.06 12.00 14.36
CA TYR A 348 -9.36 10.73 14.55
C TYR A 348 -10.09 9.86 15.57
N VAL A 349 -10.36 8.61 15.17
CA VAL A 349 -11.12 7.60 15.93
C VAL A 349 -12.52 8.04 16.40
N GLY A 350 -13.02 9.19 15.94
CA GLY A 350 -14.32 9.76 16.30
C GLY A 350 -14.37 10.44 17.67
N GLU A 351 -13.21 10.74 18.27
CA GLU A 351 -13.13 11.26 19.64
C GLU A 351 -12.20 12.47 19.79
N TYR A 352 -11.26 12.67 18.87
CA TYR A 352 -10.21 13.68 19.03
C TYR A 352 -10.65 15.08 18.60
N GLY A 353 -11.66 15.20 17.73
CA GLY A 353 -12.13 16.50 17.24
C GLY A 353 -11.12 17.28 16.40
N ASN A 354 -10.00 16.66 16.00
CA ASN A 354 -8.98 17.31 15.16
C ASN A 354 -9.50 17.53 13.72
N LEU A 355 -8.99 18.55 13.06
CA LEU A 355 -9.15 18.72 11.62
C LEU A 355 -8.25 17.73 10.86
N GLY A 356 -8.60 17.49 9.60
CA GLY A 356 -7.69 16.88 8.63
C GLY A 356 -7.08 17.95 7.74
N ALA A 357 -5.90 17.68 7.18
CA ALA A 357 -5.32 18.54 6.15
C ALA A 357 -4.66 17.72 5.04
N VAL A 358 -4.49 18.37 3.88
CA VAL A 358 -3.59 17.96 2.81
C VAL A 358 -2.59 19.08 2.53
N LEU A 359 -1.43 18.73 1.99
CA LEU A 359 -0.44 19.68 1.51
C LEU A 359 -0.48 19.70 -0.03
N LEU A 360 -0.78 20.86 -0.60
CA LEU A 360 -0.71 21.08 -2.04
C LEU A 360 0.68 21.62 -2.40
N ILE A 361 1.33 20.98 -3.37
CA ILE A 361 2.62 21.39 -3.91
C ILE A 361 2.42 21.70 -5.38
N ASP A 362 2.63 22.95 -5.78
CA ASP A 362 2.52 23.38 -7.17
C ASP A 362 3.83 23.18 -7.96
N GLN A 363 3.82 23.59 -9.23
CA GLN A 363 4.97 23.45 -10.13
C GLN A 363 6.19 24.28 -9.71
N ASP A 364 5.98 25.33 -8.93
CA ASP A 364 7.02 26.23 -8.40
C ASP A 364 7.44 25.83 -6.97
N LEU A 365 7.05 24.63 -6.52
CA LEU A 365 7.27 24.07 -5.18
C LEU A 365 6.65 24.91 -4.05
N GLN A 366 5.67 25.76 -4.34
CA GLN A 366 4.92 26.44 -3.30
C GLN A 366 4.06 25.44 -2.54
N GLN A 367 4.18 25.47 -1.21
CA GLN A 367 3.56 24.55 -0.28
C GLN A 367 2.35 25.23 0.38
N THR A 368 1.14 24.73 0.11
CA THR A 368 -0.10 25.24 0.70
C THR A 368 -0.84 24.16 1.47
N CYS A 369 -0.97 24.31 2.79
CA CYS A 369 -1.78 23.40 3.61
C CYS A 369 -3.27 23.77 3.52
N VAL A 370 -4.12 22.80 3.23
CA VAL A 370 -5.58 22.98 3.15
C VAL A 370 -6.27 22.08 4.16
N GLN A 371 -7.00 22.71 5.09
CA GLN A 371 -7.72 22.03 6.18
C GLN A 371 -9.16 21.69 5.80
N TYR A 372 -9.70 20.69 6.49
CA TYR A 372 -11.10 20.28 6.41
C TYR A 372 -11.56 19.62 7.72
N ALA A 373 -12.83 19.79 8.05
CA ALA A 373 -13.47 19.09 9.16
C ALA A 373 -14.00 17.72 8.73
N SER A 374 -14.34 16.86 9.70
CA SER A 374 -14.97 15.56 9.42
C SER A 374 -16.39 15.72 8.84
N THR A 375 -17.06 16.83 9.12
CA THR A 375 -18.41 17.18 8.66
C THR A 375 -18.47 17.83 7.29
N ASP A 376 -17.34 18.32 6.78
CA ASP A 376 -17.21 18.82 5.40
C ASP A 376 -17.37 17.66 4.40
#